data_AF-A0A1J5J204-F1
#
_entry.id   AF-A0A1J5J204-F1
#
_cell.length_a   1.000
_cell.length_b   1.000
_cell.length_c   1.000
_cell.angle_alpha   90.00
_cell.angle_beta   90.00
_cell.angle_gamma   90.00
#
_symmetry.space_group_name_H-M   'P 1'
#
loop_
_entity.id
_entity.type
_entity.pdbx_description
1 polymer ?
#
loop_
_entity_poly.entity_id
_entity_poly.type
_entity_poly.pdbx_seq_one_letter_code
_entity_poly.pdbx_strand_id
1 'polypeptide(L)'
;MSAIAWKDEYNTGIKVIDEQHLRIVDYINELYNVRENGGNAKSVLKALIDYTLTHFTFEESLHERANYRDIEEHKRHHVVFINKIARFKDRFDQVEDVLLALLSCSNSGWLPTFNQNTWAMSAS
;
A
#
# COMPACT_ATOMS: atom_id res chain seq x y z
N MET A 1 6.06 -6.71 17.49
CA MET A 1 6.15 -7.78 16.47
C MET A 1 5.86 -7.16 15.10
N SER A 2 6.40 -7.71 14.01
CA SER A 2 6.02 -7.29 12.65
C SER A 2 4.91 -8.18 12.14
N ALA A 3 3.79 -7.59 11.69
CA ALA A 3 2.73 -8.34 11.04
C ALA A 3 3.13 -8.76 9.61
N ILE A 4 3.96 -7.95 8.96
CA ILE A 4 4.46 -8.16 7.60
C ILE A 4 5.98 -8.08 7.63
N ALA A 5 6.65 -9.10 7.09
CA ALA A 5 8.09 -9.09 6.84
C ALA A 5 8.33 -8.83 5.35
N TRP A 6 9.19 -7.85 5.02
CA TRP A 6 9.62 -7.62 3.64
C TRP A 6 10.47 -8.80 3.16
N LYS A 7 10.33 -9.14 1.88
CA LYS A 7 11.06 -10.22 1.22
C LYS A 7 11.53 -9.73 -0.14
N ASP A 8 12.63 -10.29 -0.64
CA ASP A 8 13.21 -9.89 -1.93
C ASP A 8 12.26 -10.11 -3.12
N GLU A 9 11.31 -11.06 -3.00
CA GLU A 9 10.24 -11.30 -3.98
C GLU A 9 9.28 -10.11 -4.16
N TYR A 10 9.34 -9.13 -3.26
CA TYR A 10 8.59 -7.88 -3.30
C TYR A 10 9.38 -6.75 -3.95
N ASN A 11 10.58 -6.95 -4.47
CA ASN A 11 11.27 -5.86 -5.14
C ASN A 11 10.75 -5.72 -6.58
N THR A 12 10.33 -4.51 -6.97
CA THR A 12 10.01 -4.14 -8.36
C THR A 12 11.25 -4.04 -9.23
N GLY A 13 12.44 -3.89 -8.63
CA GLY A 13 13.68 -3.56 -9.33
C GLY A 13 13.89 -2.06 -9.52
N ILE A 14 12.91 -1.23 -9.14
CA ILE A 14 13.01 0.23 -9.09
C ILE A 14 13.20 0.66 -7.64
N LYS A 15 14.45 0.96 -7.28
CA LYS A 15 14.85 1.29 -5.91
C LYS A 15 13.94 2.33 -5.22
N VAL A 16 13.55 3.39 -5.91
CA VAL A 16 12.69 4.44 -5.32
C VAL A 16 11.26 3.95 -5.04
N ILE A 17 10.74 3.01 -5.83
CA ILE A 17 9.43 2.40 -5.61
C ILE A 17 9.53 1.40 -4.46
N ASP A 18 10.57 0.57 -4.44
CA ASP A 18 10.82 -0.40 -3.37
C ASP A 18 10.96 0.29 -2.00
N GLU A 19 11.68 1.42 -1.94
CA GLU A 19 11.81 2.24 -0.73
C GLU A 19 10.46 2.81 -0.25
N GLN A 20 9.59 3.24 -1.17
CA GLN A 20 8.26 3.73 -0.84
C GLN A 20 7.34 2.60 -0.35
N HIS A 21 7.40 1.43 -0.99
CA HIS A 21 6.63 0.25 -0.57
C HIS A 21 7.06 -0.27 0.80
N LEU A 22 8.37 -0.32 1.06
CA LEU A 22 8.88 -0.70 2.38
C LEU A 22 8.39 0.27 3.46
N ARG A 23 8.33 1.57 3.15
CA ARG A 23 7.78 2.57 4.07
C ARG A 23 6.29 2.38 4.35
N ILE A 24 5.51 1.93 3.37
CA ILE A 24 4.09 1.56 3.57
C ILE A 24 3.98 0.35 4.49
N VAL A 25 4.82 -0.67 4.29
CA VAL A 25 4.89 -1.85 5.17
C VAL A 25 5.27 -1.47 6.60
N ASP A 26 6.21 -0.54 6.78
CA ASP A 26 6.57 -0.02 8.11
C ASP A 26 5.37 0.62 8.81
N TYR A 27 4.59 1.44 8.11
CA TYR A 27 3.37 2.03 8.69
C TYR A 27 2.32 0.98 9.05
N ILE A 28 2.17 -0.08 8.26
CA ILE A 28 1.25 -1.19 8.59
C ILE A 28 1.73 -1.92 9.85
N ASN A 29 3.04 -2.18 9.96
CA ASN A 29 3.64 -2.78 11.14
C ASN A 29 3.52 -1.89 12.38
N GLU A 30 3.69 -0.58 12.23
CA GLU A 30 3.48 0.39 13.30
C GLU A 30 2.01 0.37 13.75
N LEU A 31 1.06 0.38 12.80
CA LEU A 31 -0.37 0.33 13.10
C LEU A 31 -0.73 -0.95 13.87
N TYR A 32 -0.17 -2.09 13.47
CA TYR A 32 -0.32 -3.36 14.18
C TYR A 32 0.20 -3.28 15.62
N ASN A 33 1.43 -2.78 15.80
CA ASN A 33 2.04 -2.69 17.14
C ASN A 33 1.30 -1.71 18.06
N VAL A 34 0.85 -0.58 17.53
CA VAL A 34 0.10 0.41 18.31
C VAL A 34 -1.26 -0.14 18.73
N ARG A 35 -1.89 -0.99 17.90
CA ARG A 35 -3.10 -1.74 18.27
C ARG A 35 -2.84 -2.74 19.39
N GLU A 36 -1.79 -3.57 19.30
CA GLU A 36 -1.46 -4.56 20.33
C GLU A 36 -1.14 -3.94 21.70
N ASN A 37 -0.50 -2.77 21.71
CA ASN A 37 0.05 -2.16 22.92
C ASN A 37 -0.78 -0.97 23.46
N GLY A 38 -1.95 -0.69 22.88
CA GLY A 38 -2.88 0.34 23.37
C GLY A 38 -2.45 1.79 23.12
N GLY A 39 -1.83 2.09 21.97
CA GLY A 39 -1.41 3.45 21.61
C GLY A 39 -2.35 4.19 20.64
N ASN A 40 -1.91 5.34 20.12
CA ASN A 40 -2.69 6.16 19.20
C ASN A 40 -2.69 5.59 17.76
N ALA A 41 -3.52 4.58 17.50
CA ALA A 41 -3.62 3.97 16.18
C ALA A 41 -4.15 4.94 15.11
N LYS A 42 -4.88 5.97 15.53
CA LYS A 42 -5.48 6.96 14.63
C LYS A 42 -4.43 7.83 13.93
N SER A 43 -3.38 8.27 14.64
CA SER A 43 -2.31 9.06 14.02
C SER A 43 -1.53 8.24 13.00
N VAL A 44 -1.24 6.98 13.32
CA VAL A 44 -0.53 6.06 12.43
C VAL A 44 -1.37 5.74 11.19
N LEU A 45 -2.65 5.45 11.37
CA LEU A 45 -3.57 5.22 10.25
C LEU A 45 -3.67 6.43 9.32
N LYS A 46 -3.75 7.65 9.88
CA LYS A 46 -3.76 8.87 9.07
C LYS A 46 -2.46 9.01 8.27
N ALA A 47 -1.31 8.78 8.91
CA ALA A 47 0.00 8.84 8.25
C ALA A 47 0.13 7.80 7.13
N LEU A 48 -0.35 6.57 7.36
CA LEU A 48 -0.40 5.51 6.35
C LEU A 48 -1.24 5.92 5.14
N ILE A 49 -2.44 6.47 5.36
CA ILE A 49 -3.34 6.94 4.29
C ILE A 49 -2.66 8.04 3.47
N ASP A 50 -2.19 9.09 4.15
CA ASP A 50 -1.59 10.24 3.49
C ASP A 50 -0.36 9.81 2.67
N TYR A 51 0.49 8.95 3.24
CA TYR A 51 1.68 8.45 2.55
C TYR A 51 1.33 7.59 1.33
N THR A 52 0.34 6.69 1.45
CA THR A 52 -0.07 5.84 0.33
C THR A 52 -0.64 6.66 -0.84
N LEU A 53 -1.39 7.73 -0.56
CA LEU A 53 -1.88 8.66 -1.58
C LEU A 53 -0.73 9.36 -2.32
N THR A 54 0.29 9.82 -1.58
CA THR A 54 1.46 10.46 -2.20
C THR A 54 2.27 9.48 -3.06
N HIS A 55 2.39 8.22 -2.61
CA HIS A 55 3.05 7.17 -3.36
C HIS A 55 2.33 6.86 -4.69
N PHE A 56 1.01 6.70 -4.67
CA PHE A 56 0.23 6.48 -5.90
C PHE A 56 0.35 7.62 -6.90
N THR A 57 0.33 8.87 -6.41
CA THR A 57 0.51 10.04 -7.27
C THR A 57 1.91 10.05 -7.91
N PHE A 58 2.94 9.69 -7.14
CA PHE A 58 4.31 9.58 -7.64
C PHE A 58 4.43 8.52 -8.72
N GLU A 59 3.90 7.33 -8.45
CA GLU A 59 3.94 6.18 -9.36
C GLU A 59 3.16 6.45 -10.65
N GLU A 60 1.94 6.98 -10.57
CA GLU A 60 1.17 7.38 -11.75
C GLU A 60 1.95 8.39 -12.61
N SER A 61 2.63 9.36 -11.99
CA SER A 61 3.48 10.31 -12.72
C SER A 61 4.66 9.63 -13.43
N LEU A 62 5.19 8.54 -12.87
CA LEU A 62 6.24 7.73 -13.48
C LEU A 62 5.68 6.99 -14.70
N HIS A 63 4.51 6.36 -14.56
CA HIS A 63 3.82 5.66 -15.64
C HIS A 63 3.45 6.60 -16.79
N GLU A 64 2.97 7.81 -16.50
CA GLU A 64 2.65 8.83 -17.52
C GLU A 64 3.90 9.24 -18.30
N ARG A 65 5.00 9.54 -17.60
CA ARG A 65 6.28 9.88 -18.25
C ARG A 65 6.84 8.73 -19.08
N ALA A 66 6.57 7.49 -18.69
CA ALA A 66 7.00 6.28 -19.40
C ALA A 66 6.06 5.85 -20.54
N ASN A 67 4.92 6.55 -20.76
CA ASN A 67 3.86 6.13 -21.68
C ASN A 67 3.40 4.68 -21.45
N TYR A 68 3.22 4.30 -20.18
CA TYR A 68 2.77 2.96 -19.83
C TYR A 68 1.36 2.68 -20.38
N ARG A 69 1.23 1.60 -21.13
CA ARG A 69 0.02 1.25 -21.90
C ARG A 69 -1.22 1.03 -21.00
N ASP A 70 -1.02 0.46 -19.82
CA ASP A 70 -2.10 0.01 -18.94
C ASP A 70 -2.30 0.93 -17.73
N ILE A 71 -1.90 2.20 -17.84
CA ILE A 71 -2.01 3.18 -16.76
C ILE A 71 -3.44 3.35 -16.24
N GLU A 72 -4.44 3.28 -17.14
CA GLU A 72 -5.85 3.43 -16.76
C GLU A 72 -6.38 2.23 -15.95
N GLU A 73 -5.80 1.05 -16.12
CA GLU A 73 -6.09 -0.10 -15.27
C GLU A 73 -5.39 0.04 -13.91
N HIS A 74 -4.14 0.50 -13.91
CA HIS A 74 -3.39 0.77 -12.69
C HIS A 74 -4.08 1.82 -11.79
N LYS A 75 -4.49 2.95 -12.37
CA LYS A 75 -5.27 3.99 -11.70
C LYS A 75 -6.58 3.46 -11.11
N ARG A 76 -7.25 2.53 -11.79
CA ARG A 76 -8.46 1.88 -11.26
C ARG A 76 -8.15 1.05 -10.00
N HIS A 77 -7.03 0.33 -9.97
CA HIS A 77 -6.60 -0.39 -8.76
C HIS A 77 -6.31 0.58 -7.60
N HIS A 78 -5.64 1.71 -7.86
CA HIS A 78 -5.43 2.75 -6.85
C HIS A 78 -6.74 3.31 -6.31
N VAL A 79 -7.69 3.65 -7.19
CA VAL A 79 -9.01 4.16 -6.77
C VAL A 79 -9.77 3.15 -5.90
N VAL A 80 -9.74 1.86 -6.25
CA VAL A 80 -10.36 0.81 -5.43
C VAL A 80 -9.71 0.75 -4.04
N PHE A 81 -8.38 0.83 -3.97
CA PHE A 81 -7.65 0.81 -2.72
C PHE A 81 -7.94 2.05 -1.86
N ILE A 82 -7.88 3.24 -2.46
CA ILE A 82 -8.21 4.51 -1.79
C ILE A 82 -9.64 4.46 -1.26
N ASN A 83 -10.61 4.03 -2.05
CA ASN A 83 -12.00 3.91 -1.62
C ASN A 83 -12.15 2.93 -0.45
N LYS A 84 -11.41 1.81 -0.48
CA LYS A 84 -11.39 0.85 0.61
C LYS A 84 -10.88 1.51 1.89
N ILE A 85 -9.76 2.24 1.84
CA ILE A 85 -9.20 2.87 3.05
C ILE A 85 -10.01 4.11 3.50
N ALA A 86 -10.51 4.91 2.56
CA ALA A 86 -11.31 6.10 2.85
C ALA A 86 -12.61 5.76 3.58
N ARG A 87 -13.25 4.63 3.26
CA ARG A 87 -14.41 4.12 4.02
C ARG A 87 -14.12 3.90 5.50
N PHE A 88 -12.86 3.71 5.87
CA PHE A 88 -12.46 3.53 7.25
C PHE A 88 -12.02 4.82 7.93
N LYS A 89 -11.70 5.87 7.17
CA LYS A 89 -11.47 7.22 7.69
C LYS A 89 -12.73 7.77 8.36
N ASP A 90 -13.92 7.38 7.94
CA ASP A 90 -15.18 7.86 8.56
C ASP A 90 -15.63 6.99 9.75
N ARG A 91 -15.03 5.81 9.95
CA ARG A 91 -15.38 4.84 11.01
C ARG A 91 -14.15 4.48 11.85
N PHE A 92 -13.49 5.50 12.40
CA PHE A 92 -12.25 5.38 13.18
C PHE A 92 -12.34 4.41 14.39
N ASP A 93 -13.53 4.06 14.85
CA ASP A 93 -13.72 3.06 15.92
C ASP A 93 -13.44 1.62 15.45
N GLN A 94 -13.21 1.42 14.15
CA GLN A 94 -12.96 0.12 13.53
C GLN A 94 -11.54 0.00 12.94
N VAL A 95 -10.52 0.56 13.60
CA VAL A 95 -9.10 0.31 13.26
C VAL A 95 -8.82 -1.18 13.03
N GLU A 96 -9.49 -2.04 13.79
CA GLU A 96 -9.51 -3.50 13.63
C GLU A 96 -9.85 -3.93 12.19
N ASP A 97 -10.94 -3.41 11.61
CA ASP A 97 -11.40 -3.75 10.27
C ASP A 97 -10.43 -3.24 9.20
N VAL A 98 -9.75 -2.11 9.46
CA VAL A 98 -8.73 -1.56 8.56
C VAL A 98 -7.50 -2.44 8.54
N LEU A 99 -7.00 -2.77 9.72
CA LEU A 99 -5.83 -3.61 9.89
C LEU A 99 -6.11 -5.01 9.33
N LEU A 100 -7.28 -5.58 9.60
CA LEU A 100 -7.72 -6.84 9.00
C LEU A 100 -7.87 -6.74 7.48
N ALA A 101 -8.40 -5.64 6.94
CA ALA A 101 -8.49 -5.44 5.49
C ALA A 101 -7.12 -5.31 4.82
N LEU A 102 -6.17 -4.61 5.45
CA LEU A 102 -4.79 -4.45 4.97
C LEU A 102 -4.01 -5.77 5.08
N LEU A 103 -4.16 -6.49 6.19
CA LEU A 103 -3.52 -7.78 6.41
C LEU A 103 -4.13 -8.88 5.55
N SER A 104 -5.47 -8.91 5.39
CA SER A 104 -6.17 -9.83 4.49
C SER A 104 -5.76 -9.60 3.04
N CYS A 105 -5.59 -8.34 2.62
CA CYS A 105 -4.98 -8.05 1.32
C CYS A 105 -3.56 -8.64 1.26
N SER A 106 -2.69 -8.35 2.25
CA SER A 106 -1.30 -8.84 2.23
C SER A 106 -1.19 -10.37 2.14
N ASN A 107 -2.07 -11.11 2.84
CA ASN A 107 -2.10 -12.58 2.85
C ASN A 107 -2.75 -13.19 1.59
N SER A 108 -3.52 -12.43 0.82
CA SER A 108 -4.10 -12.88 -0.45
C SER A 108 -3.18 -12.65 -1.65
N GLY A 109 -1.90 -12.31 -1.42
CA GLY A 109 -0.94 -12.01 -2.49
C GLY A 109 -0.96 -10.56 -2.96
N TRP A 110 -1.56 -9.64 -2.21
CA TRP A 110 -1.60 -8.22 -2.57
C TRP A 110 -0.23 -7.55 -2.53
N LEU A 111 0.72 -7.94 -1.67
CA LEU A 111 2.07 -7.34 -1.70
C LEU A 111 2.78 -7.60 -3.04
N PRO A 112 2.71 -8.83 -3.58
CA PRO A 112 3.02 -9.09 -4.98
C PRO A 112 2.20 -8.25 -5.95
N THR A 113 0.88 -8.12 -5.84
CA THR A 113 0.07 -7.32 -6.80
C THR A 113 0.33 -5.81 -6.73
N PHE A 114 0.55 -5.28 -5.52
CA PHE A 114 0.92 -3.90 -5.22
C PHE A 114 2.29 -3.57 -5.79
N ASN A 115 3.24 -4.49 -5.69
CA ASN A 115 4.53 -4.37 -6.38
C ASN A 115 4.47 -4.64 -7.88
N GLN A 116 3.82 -5.70 -8.32
CA GLN A 116 3.96 -6.27 -9.67
C GLN A 116 3.04 -5.63 -10.69
N ASN A 117 2.03 -4.85 -10.28
CA ASN A 117 1.28 -4.02 -11.23
C ASN A 117 2.09 -2.87 -11.84
N THR A 118 3.35 -2.73 -11.44
CA THR A 118 4.24 -1.70 -11.98
C THR A 118 5.04 -2.17 -13.21
N TRP A 119 5.36 -3.46 -13.36
CA TRP A 119 6.29 -3.91 -14.42
C TRP A 119 6.07 -5.35 -14.91
N ALA A 120 4.84 -5.74 -15.23
CA ALA A 120 4.66 -6.74 -16.28
C ALA A 120 4.97 -6.10 -17.64
N MET A 121 6.23 -5.69 -17.85
CA MET A 121 6.80 -5.69 -19.19
C MET A 121 6.78 -7.15 -19.64
N SER A 122 5.70 -7.52 -20.32
CA SER A 122 5.81 -8.47 -21.41
C SER A 122 6.87 -7.91 -22.35
N ALA A 123 8.11 -8.33 -22.15
CA ALA A 123 9.00 -8.59 -23.24
C ALA A 123 8.28 -9.51 -24.23
N SER A 124 7.63 -8.89 -25.22
CA SER A 124 7.30 -9.44 -26.53
C SER A 124 6.91 -8.30 -27.45
#